data_AF-A0A8T0EYM2-F1
#
_entry.id   AF-A0A8T0EYM2-F1
#
_cell.length_a   1.000
_cell.length_b   1.000
_cell.length_c   1.000
_cell.angle_alpha   90.00
_cell.angle_beta   90.00
_cell.angle_gamma   90.00
#
_symmetry.space_group_name_H-M   'P 1'
#
loop_
_entity.id
_entity.type
_entity.pdbx_description
1 polymer ?
#
loop_
_entity_poly.entity_id
_entity_poly.type
_entity_poly.pdbx_seq_one_letter_code
_entity_poly.pdbx_strand_id
1 'polypeptide(L)'
;MSEDILHQISVSSRNLDIEVNEEIHNKTLLLIEDMCYLMCDSLLVKLEMSSPDRRMKDAFNRELEREQEYDRHESDQSVQTNVPLLNPQQKKV
;
A
#
# COMPACT_ATOMS: atom_id res chain seq x y z
N MET A 1 7.96 16.00 -2.12
CA MET A 1 6.99 14.88 -2.08
C MET A 1 7.26 13.90 -3.22
N SER A 2 7.05 14.26 -4.48
CA SER A 2 7.33 13.36 -5.61
C SER A 2 8.81 13.00 -5.75
N GLU A 3 9.71 13.95 -5.53
CA GLU A 3 11.17 13.72 -5.56
C GLU A 3 11.61 12.82 -4.39
N ASP A 4 11.02 13.00 -3.20
CA ASP A 4 11.30 12.17 -2.03
C ASP A 4 10.82 10.73 -2.24
N ILE A 5 9.61 10.55 -2.81
CA ILE A 5 9.06 9.24 -3.18
C ILE A 5 9.94 8.58 -4.24
N LEU A 6 10.34 9.32 -5.27
CA LEU A 6 11.24 8.84 -6.30
C LEU A 6 12.55 8.35 -5.69
N HIS A 7 13.18 9.18 -4.85
CA HIS A 7 14.41 8.82 -4.16
C HIS A 7 14.27 7.55 -3.30
N GLN A 8 13.18 7.45 -2.53
CA GLN A 8 12.89 6.25 -1.72
C GLN A 8 12.78 4.99 -2.58
N ILE A 9 12.07 5.07 -3.72
CA ILE A 9 11.90 3.95 -4.64
C ILE A 9 13.23 3.60 -5.32
N SER A 10 14.02 4.58 -5.77
CA SER A 10 15.33 4.35 -6.38
C SER A 10 16.28 3.63 -5.42
N VAL A 11 16.31 4.04 -4.14
CA VAL A 11 17.12 3.38 -3.11
C VAL A 11 16.63 1.95 -2.84
N SER A 12 15.32 1.75 -2.72
CA SER A 12 14.74 0.44 -2.38
C SER A 12 14.88 -0.57 -3.52
N SER A 13 14.70 -0.14 -4.76
CA SER A 13 14.81 -0.96 -5.97
C SER A 13 16.25 -1.12 -6.49
N ARG A 14 17.22 -0.39 -5.91
CA ARG A 14 18.61 -0.27 -6.41
C ARG A 14 18.69 0.16 -7.87
N ASN A 15 17.72 0.93 -8.34
CA ASN A 15 17.65 1.42 -9.70
C ASN A 15 17.67 2.96 -9.71
N LEU A 16 18.79 3.51 -10.18
CA LEU A 16 19.05 4.95 -10.21
C LEU A 16 18.48 5.65 -11.46
N ASP A 17 18.13 4.89 -12.49
CA ASP A 17 17.58 5.41 -13.75
C ASP A 17 16.04 5.47 -13.73
N ILE A 18 15.41 5.30 -12.57
CA ILE A 18 13.96 5.47 -12.42
C ILE A 18 13.62 6.95 -12.63
N GLU A 19 12.71 7.20 -13.56
CA GLU A 19 12.07 8.51 -13.76
C GLU A 19 10.69 8.54 -13.09
N VAL A 20 10.14 9.75 -12.94
CA VAL A 20 8.79 9.93 -12.42
C VAL A 20 7.79 9.26 -13.35
N ASN A 21 7.08 8.25 -12.83
CA ASN A 21 6.02 7.55 -13.52
C ASN A 21 4.65 7.82 -12.88
N GLU A 22 3.59 7.24 -13.45
CA GLU A 22 2.22 7.41 -12.93
C GLU A 22 2.07 6.91 -11.48
N GLU A 23 2.82 5.89 -11.08
CA GLU A 23 2.79 5.37 -9.71
C GLU A 23 3.31 6.40 -8.70
N ILE A 24 4.46 7.02 -8.98
CA ILE A 24 5.05 8.08 -8.16
C ILE A 24 4.13 9.30 -8.12
N HIS A 25 3.52 9.64 -9.25
CA HIS A 25 2.55 10.71 -9.33
C HIS A 25 1.32 10.44 -8.44
N ASN A 26 0.74 9.25 -8.54
CA ASN A 26 -0.43 8.84 -7.75
C ASN A 26 -0.11 8.81 -6.25
N LYS A 27 1.04 8.28 -5.85
CA LYS A 27 1.53 8.33 -4.46
C LYS A 27 1.67 9.77 -3.95
N THR A 28 2.16 10.66 -4.80
CA THR A 28 2.26 12.10 -4.47
C THR A 28 0.88 12.72 -4.26
N LEU A 29 -0.09 12.43 -5.13
CA LEU A 29 -1.45 12.93 -4.99
C LEU A 29 -2.14 12.43 -3.71
N LEU A 30 -1.94 11.15 -3.36
CA LEU A 30 -2.45 10.60 -2.11
C LEU A 30 -1.88 11.30 -0.88
N LEU A 31 -0.57 11.57 -0.85
CA LEU A 31 0.04 12.31 0.26
C LEU A 31 -0.46 13.76 0.37
N ILE A 32 -0.75 14.39 -0.78
CA ILE A 32 -1.35 15.73 -0.79
C ILE A 32 -2.79 15.66 -0.26
N GLU A 33 -3.57 14.64 -0.63
CA GLU A 33 -4.91 14.39 -0.09
C GLU A 33 -4.84 14.22 1.44
N ASP A 34 -3.88 13.43 1.95
CA ASP A 34 -3.66 13.22 3.39
C ASP A 34 -3.39 14.53 4.13
N MET A 35 -2.48 15.35 3.60
CA MET A 35 -2.14 16.65 4.16
C MET A 35 -3.37 17.57 4.21
N CYS A 36 -4.12 17.66 3.11
CA CYS A 36 -5.35 18.43 3.04
C CYS A 36 -6.37 17.95 4.07
N TYR A 37 -6.50 16.64 4.25
CA TYR A 37 -7.38 16.07 5.25
C TYR A 37 -6.97 16.48 6.65
N LEU A 38 -5.71 16.27 7.02
CA LEU A 38 -5.18 16.62 8.35
C LEU A 38 -5.34 18.12 8.67
N MET A 39 -5.12 18.98 7.68
CA MET A 39 -5.28 20.43 7.84
C MET A 39 -6.74 20.83 8.02
N CYS A 40 -7.65 20.26 7.23
CA CYS A 40 -9.05 20.66 7.19
C CYS A 40 -9.90 19.98 8.25
N ASP A 41 -9.60 18.76 8.68
CA ASP A 41 -10.45 17.95 9.56
C ASP A 41 -10.74 18.67 10.89
N SER A 42 -9.69 19.18 11.55
CA SER A 42 -9.84 19.92 12.81
C SER A 42 -10.61 21.24 12.67
N LEU A 43 -10.57 21.87 11.49
CA LEU A 43 -11.31 23.09 11.19
C LEU A 43 -12.78 22.79 10.89
N LEU A 44 -13.05 21.75 10.08
CA LEU A 44 -14.39 21.35 9.70
C LEU A 44 -15.19 20.88 10.91
N VAL A 45 -14.56 20.11 11.81
CA VAL A 45 -15.18 19.70 13.08
C VAL A 45 -15.56 20.92 13.93
N LYS A 46 -14.71 21.95 14.01
CA LYS A 46 -15.01 23.19 14.74
C LYS A 46 -16.14 24.01 14.11
N LEU A 47 -16.31 23.91 12.79
CA LEU A 47 -17.38 24.56 12.03
C LEU A 47 -18.66 23.71 11.98
N GLU A 48 -18.73 22.61 12.72
CA GLU A 48 -19.85 21.65 12.71
C GLU A 48 -20.16 21.10 11.30
N MET A 49 -19.15 21.09 10.43
CA MET A 49 -19.25 20.53 9.09
C MET A 49 -18.86 19.06 9.11
N SER A 50 -19.55 18.26 8.30
CA SER A 50 -19.19 16.86 8.09
C SER A 50 -17.80 16.76 7.48
N SER A 51 -16.88 16.09 8.20
CA SER A 51 -15.56 15.74 7.68
C SER A 51 -15.70 14.87 6.41
N PRO A 52 -14.79 15.00 5.42
CA PRO A 52 -14.81 14.15 4.24
C PRO A 52 -14.74 12.66 4.64
N ASP A 53 -15.59 11.81 4.06
CA ASP A 53 -15.56 10.37 4.33
C ASP A 53 -14.51 9.68 3.45
N ARG A 54 -13.52 9.05 4.10
CA ARG A 54 -12.44 8.32 3.44
C ARG A 54 -12.44 6.82 3.70
N ARG A 55 -13.36 6.32 4.53
CA ARG A 55 -13.30 4.94 5.05
C ARG A 55 -13.20 3.88 3.96
N MET A 56 -13.94 4.06 2.86
CA MET A 56 -13.92 3.13 1.73
C MET A 56 -12.60 3.18 0.94
N LYS A 57 -12.03 4.38 0.75
CA LYS A 57 -10.75 4.57 0.06
C LYS A 57 -9.59 4.01 0.88
N ASP A 58 -9.58 4.25 2.19
CA ASP A 58 -8.54 3.73 3.09
C ASP A 58 -8.56 2.20 3.13
N ALA A 59 -9.76 1.60 3.16
CA ALA A 59 -9.90 0.15 3.09
C ALA A 59 -9.36 -0.44 1.78
N PHE A 60 -9.61 0.22 0.65
CA PHE A 60 -9.09 -0.18 -0.65
C PHE A 60 -7.56 -0.04 -0.72
N ASN A 61 -7.02 1.10 -0.32
CA ASN A 61 -5.57 1.35 -0.33
C ASN A 61 -4.82 0.33 0.54
N ARG A 62 -5.34 0.02 1.72
CA ARG A 62 -4.76 -1.00 2.60
C ARG A 62 -4.74 -2.39 1.96
N GLU A 63 -5.76 -2.75 1.20
CA GLU A 63 -5.79 -4.04 0.53
C GLU A 63 -4.80 -4.07 -0.64
N LEU A 64 -4.70 -2.97 -1.39
CA LEU A 64 -3.71 -2.82 -2.45
C LEU A 64 -2.27 -2.91 -1.92
N GLU A 65 -1.97 -2.26 -0.78
CA GLU A 65 -0.66 -2.37 -0.12
C GLU A 65 -0.37 -3.81 0.30
N ARG A 66 -1.36 -4.51 0.88
CA ARG A 66 -1.23 -5.92 1.25
C ARG A 66 -0.90 -6.81 0.05
N GLU A 67 -1.53 -6.57 -1.10
CA GLU A 67 -1.22 -7.32 -2.33
C GLU A 67 0.19 -7.05 -2.84
N GLN A 68 0.66 -5.80 -2.75
CA GLN A 68 2.00 -5.41 -3.21
C GLN A 68 3.12 -5.92 -2.29
N GLU A 69 2.87 -5.97 -0.98
CA GLU A 69 3.84 -6.43 0.03
C GLU A 69 3.85 -7.96 0.23
N TYR A 70 3.07 -8.72 -0.55
CA TYR A 70 3.00 -10.16 -0.42
C TYR A 70 4.37 -10.81 -0.74
N ASP A 71 5.05 -11.33 0.28
CA ASP A 71 6.34 -12.00 0.11
C ASP A 71 6.14 -13.38 -0.55
N ARG A 72 6.35 -13.39 -1.87
CA ARG A 72 6.29 -14.62 -2.67
C ARG A 72 7.30 -15.67 -2.22
N HIS A 73 8.45 -15.27 -1.69
CA HIS A 73 9.47 -16.20 -1.22
C HIS A 73 9.04 -16.88 0.09
N GLU A 74 8.51 -16.12 1.05
CA GLU A 74 7.95 -16.69 2.28
C GLU A 74 6.78 -17.64 1.96
N SER A 75 5.91 -17.24 1.03
CA SER A 75 4.80 -18.07 0.58
C SER A 75 5.28 -19.37 -0.07
N ASP A 76 6.24 -19.31 -1.00
CA ASP A 76 6.80 -20.51 -1.65
C ASP A 76 7.48 -21.42 -0.64
N GLN A 77 8.23 -20.86 0.31
CA GLN A 77 8.88 -21.62 1.38
C GLN A 77 7.86 -22.32 2.28
N SER A 78 6.76 -21.64 2.62
CA SER A 78 5.65 -22.21 3.38
C SER A 78 4.99 -23.36 2.61
N VAL A 79 4.73 -23.19 1.31
CA VAL A 79 4.17 -24.25 0.47
C VAL A 79 5.11 -25.46 0.41
N GLN A 80 6.40 -25.25 0.14
CA GLN A 80 7.38 -26.33 0.08
C GLN A 80 7.50 -27.10 1.41
N THR A 81 7.39 -26.41 2.54
CA THR A 81 7.48 -27.01 3.87
C THR A 81 6.22 -27.81 4.23
N ASN A 82 5.03 -27.29 3.88
CA ASN A 82 3.76 -27.84 4.33
C ASN A 82 3.17 -28.89 3.38
N VAL A 83 3.43 -28.82 2.08
CA VAL A 83 2.93 -29.80 1.09
C VAL A 83 3.34 -31.25 1.40
N PRO A 84 4.59 -31.54 1.80
CA PRO A 84 4.99 -32.89 2.21
C PRO A 84 4.26 -33.41 3.46
N LEU A 85 3.84 -32.50 4.35
CA LEU A 85 3.17 -32.82 5.62
C LEU A 85 1.66 -33.06 5.48
N LEU A 86 1.09 -32.87 4.28
CA LEU A 86 -0.34 -33.05 4.03
C LEU A 86 -0.76 -34.51 4.20
N ASN A 87 -1.89 -34.71 4.86
CA ASN A 87 -2.50 -36.03 4.99
C ASN A 87 -3.21 -36.46 3.67
N PRO A 88 -3.57 -37.75 3.51
CA PRO A 88 -4.20 -38.25 2.29
C PRO A 88 -5.55 -37.62 1.95
N GLN A 89 -6.29 -37.08 2.93
CA GLN A 89 -7.53 -36.34 2.66
C GLN A 89 -7.24 -34.94 2.12
N GLN A 90 -6.22 -34.26 2.63
CA GLN A 90 -5.79 -32.92 2.21
C GLN A 90 -5.13 -32.92 0.83
N LYS A 91 -4.44 -34.01 0.46
CA LYS A 91 -3.83 -34.18 -0.88
C LYS A 91 -4.84 -34.39 -2.02
N LYS A 92 -6.12 -34.61 -1.71
CA LYS A 92 -7.19 -34.90 -2.67
C LYS A 92 -8.13 -33.72 -2.95
N VAL A 93 -7.89 -32.57 -2.28
CA VAL A 93 -8.66 -31.33 -2.50
C VAL A 93 -8.18 -30.63 -3.75
#